data_AF-A0A140DBZ4-F1
#
_entry.id   AF-A0A140DBZ4-F1
#
_cell.length_a   1.000
_cell.length_b   1.000
_cell.length_c   1.000
_cell.angle_alpha   90.00
_cell.angle_beta   90.00
_cell.angle_gamma   90.00
#
_symmetry.space_group_name_H-M   'P 1'
#
loop_
_entity.id
_entity.type
_entity.pdbx_description
1 polymer ?
#
loop_
_entity_poly.entity_id
_entity_poly.type
_entity_poly.pdbx_seq_one_letter_code
_entity_poly.pdbx_strand_id
1 'polypeptide(L)' 'PDKLFTVHGLWPSSMVGPDPSKCPIKNIRKREKLLEPQL' A
#
# COMPACT_ATOMS: atom_id res chain seq x y z
N PRO A 1 -14.60 -22.40 3.32
CA PRO A 1 -13.70 -21.23 3.17
C PRO A 1 -14.50 -19.95 2.91
N ASP A 2 -14.34 -18.96 3.78
CA ASP A 2 -15.01 -17.67 3.65
C ASP A 2 -14.43 -16.90 2.45
N LYS A 3 -15.30 -16.47 1.54
CA LYS A 3 -14.93 -15.68 0.37
C LYS A 3 -15.07 -14.20 0.70
N LEU A 4 -14.14 -13.69 1.49
CA LEU A 4 -14.11 -12.28 1.87
C LEU A 4 -13.19 -11.49 0.93
N PHE A 5 -13.58 -10.25 0.65
CA PHE A 5 -12.70 -9.30 -0.02
C PHE A 5 -11.57 -8.89 0.95
N THR A 6 -10.34 -8.90 0.46
CA THR A 6 -9.16 -8.39 1.15
C THR A 6 -8.58 -7.20 0.40
N VAL A 7 -7.68 -6.45 1.05
CA VAL A 7 -7.03 -5.30 0.42
C VAL A 7 -6.11 -5.79 -0.70
N HIS A 8 -6.36 -5.36 -1.94
CA HIS A 8 -5.47 -5.61 -3.07
C HIS A 8 -4.36 -4.54 -3.17
N GLY A 9 -4.74 -3.27 -2.98
CA GLY A 9 -3.80 -2.16 -3.03
C GLY A 9 -4.42 -0.83 -2.62
N LEU A 10 -3.55 0.08 -2.19
CA LEU A 10 -3.86 1.50 -2.00
C LEU A 10 -2.91 2.27 -2.91
N TRP A 11 -3.43 2.82 -4.01
CA TRP A 11 -2.63 3.49 -5.03
C TRP A 11 -2.84 5.01 -5.01
N PRO A 12 -1.78 5.82 -4.81
CA PRO A 12 -1.82 7.23 -5.16
C PRO A 12 -2.12 7.36 -6.65
N SER A 13 -3.13 8.16 -7.01
CA SER A 13 -3.62 8.23 -8.39
C SER A 13 -3.75 9.66 -8.88
N SER A 14 -3.58 9.86 -10.18
CA SER A 14 -3.78 11.14 -10.85
C SER A 14 -5.20 11.20 -11.44
N MET A 15 -5.88 12.35 -11.32
CA MET A 15 -7.20 12.51 -11.97
C MET A 15 -7.08 12.56 -13.50
N VAL A 16 -5.95 13.08 -14.00
CA VAL A 16 -5.64 13.19 -15.43
C VAL A 16 -4.24 12.66 -15.66
N GLY A 17 -4.10 11.79 -16.66
CA GLY A 17 -2.83 11.16 -17.01
C GLY A 17 -2.47 9.97 -16.11
N PRO A 18 -1.24 9.46 -16.23
CA PRO A 18 -0.81 8.25 -15.54
C PRO A 18 -0.63 8.46 -14.04
N ASP A 19 -0.82 7.39 -13.28
CA ASP A 19 -0.57 7.36 -11.85
C ASP A 19 0.94 7.43 -11.57
N PRO A 20 1.34 8.11 -10.48
CA PRO A 20 2.74 8.12 -10.08
C PRO A 20 3.20 6.71 -9.69
N SER A 21 4.43 6.36 -10.05
CA SER A 21 5.06 5.11 -9.61
C SER A 21 6.48 5.36 -9.11
N LYS A 22 6.91 4.57 -8.12
CA LYS A 22 8.29 4.56 -7.58
C LYS A 22 8.79 5.96 -7.17
N CYS A 23 7.97 6.70 -6.42
CA CYS A 23 8.35 8.02 -5.92
C CYS A 23 9.62 7.97 -5.05
N PRO A 24 10.46 9.02 -5.06
CA PRO A 24 11.59 9.12 -4.14
C PRO A 24 11.15 9.02 -2.68
N ILE A 25 11.76 8.11 -1.92
CA ILE A 25 11.46 7.93 -0.50
C ILE A 25 12.05 9.08 0.32
N LYS A 26 11.30 9.60 1.29
CA LYS A 26 11.77 10.64 2.21
C LYS A 26 12.44 10.07 3.47
N ASN A 27 12.09 8.83 3.84
CA ASN A 27 12.60 8.18 5.03
C ASN A 27 12.55 6.64 4.89
N ILE A 28 13.36 5.96 5.70
CA ILE A 28 13.35 4.51 5.86
C ILE A 28 12.77 4.21 7.24
N ARG A 29 11.71 3.40 7.30
CA ARG A 29 11.05 2.98 8.55
C ARG A 29 11.00 1.46 8.60
N LYS A 30 11.09 0.90 9.81
CA LYS A 30 10.88 -0.54 10.06
C LYS A 30 9.41 -0.78 10.36
N ARG A 31 8.87 -1.92 9.93
CA ARG A 31 7.53 -2.37 10.34
C ARG A 31 7.63 -3.00 11.72
N GLU A 32 6.68 -2.66 12.58
CA GLU A 32 6.52 -3.29 13.88
C GLU A 32 5.95 -4.70 13.72
N LYS A 33 6.41 -5.65 14.54
CA LYS A 33 5.95 -7.06 14.50
C LYS A 33 4.44 -7.20 14.75
N LEU A 34 3.84 -6.23 15.45
CA LEU A 34 2.39 -6.17 15.68
C LEU A 34 1.59 -5.78 14.43
N LEU A 35 2.23 -5.11 13.46
CA LEU A 35 1.57 -4.65 12.24
C LEU A 35 1.51 -5.76 11.17
N GLU A 36 2.48 -6.66 11.13
CA GLU A 36 2.56 -7.72 10.11
C GLU A 36 1.35 -8.67 10.07
N PRO A 37 0.74 -9.08 11.20
CA PRO A 37 -0.45 -9.94 11.17
C PRO A 37 -1.74 -9.23 10.73
N GLN A 38 -1.73 -7.90 10.64
CA GLN A 38 -2.89 -7.07 10.28
C GLN A 38 -2.90 -6.69 8.80
N LEU A 39 -1.83 -7.03 8.07
CA LEU A 39 -1.65 -6.80 6.64
C LEU A 39 -1.99 -8.08 5.87
#